data_AF-A0A2V9H5Z4-F1
#
_entry.id   AF-A0A2V9H5Z4-F1
#
_cell.length_a   1.000
_cell.length_b   1.000
_cell.length_c   1.000
_cell.angle_alpha   90.00
_cell.angle_beta   90.00
_cell.angle_gamma   90.00
#
_symmetry.space_group_name_H-M   'P 1'
#
loop_
_entity.id
_entity.type
_entity.pdbx_description
1 polymer ?
#
loop_
_entity_poly.entity_id
_entity_poly.type
_entity_poly.pdbx_seq_one_letter_code
_entity_poly.pdbx_strand_id
1 'polypeptide(L)'
;KRNPAMRLSYVSAEKFTIEVINSLRFDRMISFRDRFHTVDVLLVDDIQFIAGKERTEEEFFHTFNALYEQQKQIVISSDCLPKDINSIEERLRSRFEWGLIADIQPPDLETKIAILQKKAENDRFSLPDDVAEYIARAIKSNVRELEGALTRLMAYASLTGATISLGTAQQVLRNIIASQAKRVTIDLIQKRVSEHFNLREQDLKVRSNTRAIAFPRQVAMYIVKQLTTASLPEIGRQFGGKHHTTVLHSINKIEELRRSDKDLNRTITRLMDALQ
;
A
#
# COMPACT_ATOMS: atom_id res chain seq x y z
N LYS A 1 -24.34 -21.90 5.12
CA LYS A 1 -25.02 -22.79 4.14
C LYS A 1 -24.63 -22.32 2.73
N ARG A 2 -24.23 -23.21 1.81
CA ARG A 2 -23.89 -22.83 0.42
C ARG A 2 -25.18 -22.53 -0.35
N ASN A 3 -25.29 -21.34 -0.97
CA ASN A 3 -26.42 -20.95 -1.82
C ASN A 3 -25.93 -20.71 -3.26
N PRO A 4 -26.07 -21.68 -4.18
CA PRO A 4 -25.60 -21.56 -5.56
C PRO A 4 -26.33 -20.49 -6.40
N ALA A 5 -27.53 -20.07 -5.98
CA ALA A 5 -28.33 -19.06 -6.68
C ALA A 5 -27.99 -17.61 -6.26
N MET A 6 -27.04 -17.44 -5.33
CA MET A 6 -26.65 -16.14 -4.81
C MET A 6 -25.99 -15.30 -5.91
N ARG A 7 -26.55 -14.11 -6.17
CA ARG A 7 -26.00 -13.19 -7.16
C ARG A 7 -24.86 -12.38 -6.54
N LEU A 8 -23.65 -12.57 -7.04
CA LEU A 8 -22.46 -11.86 -6.58
C LEU A 8 -21.92 -10.95 -7.69
N SER A 9 -21.57 -9.72 -7.33
CA SER A 9 -20.84 -8.82 -8.21
C SER A 9 -19.55 -8.37 -7.55
N TYR A 10 -18.44 -8.49 -8.29
CA TYR A 10 -17.14 -7.94 -7.93
C TYR A 10 -16.77 -6.86 -8.95
N VAL A 11 -16.35 -5.70 -8.45
CA VAL A 11 -15.94 -4.58 -9.28
C VAL A 11 -14.87 -3.77 -8.57
N SER A 12 -13.85 -3.27 -9.28
CA SER A 12 -12.97 -2.24 -8.72
C SER A 12 -13.63 -0.87 -8.84
N ALA A 13 -13.32 0.05 -7.94
CA ALA A 13 -13.81 1.43 -7.98
C ALA A 13 -13.57 2.12 -9.35
N GLU A 14 -12.43 1.85 -9.99
CA GLU A 14 -12.12 2.34 -11.33
C GLU A 14 -13.05 1.78 -12.41
N LYS A 15 -13.29 0.46 -12.41
CA LYS A 15 -14.23 -0.16 -13.36
C LYS A 15 -15.65 0.35 -13.14
N PHE A 16 -16.06 0.50 -11.88
CA PHE A 16 -17.35 1.09 -11.52
C PHE A 16 -17.47 2.51 -12.07
N THR A 17 -16.44 3.35 -11.90
CA THR A 17 -16.36 4.70 -12.49
C THR A 17 -16.58 4.67 -14.01
N ILE A 18 -15.84 3.80 -14.71
CA ILE A 18 -15.91 3.68 -16.17
C ILE A 18 -17.32 3.26 -16.61
N GLU A 19 -17.93 2.32 -15.88
CA GLU A 19 -19.30 1.88 -16.16
C GLU A 19 -20.34 2.97 -15.94
N VAL A 20 -20.21 3.79 -14.88
CA VAL A 20 -21.07 4.97 -14.67
C VAL A 20 -20.92 5.95 -15.84
N ILE A 21 -19.70 6.31 -16.22
CA ILE A 21 -19.43 7.25 -17.33
C ILE A 21 -20.03 6.73 -18.64
N ASN A 22 -19.80 5.46 -18.97
CA ASN A 22 -20.34 4.86 -20.18
C ASN A 22 -21.88 4.80 -20.15
N SER A 23 -22.46 4.48 -19.01
CA SER A 23 -23.92 4.37 -18.86
C SER A 23 -24.59 5.74 -18.97
N LEU A 24 -23.96 6.80 -18.46
CA LEU A 24 -24.42 8.18 -18.68
C LEU A 24 -24.29 8.59 -20.15
N ARG A 25 -23.16 8.27 -20.80
CA ARG A 25 -22.92 8.63 -22.20
C ARG A 25 -23.89 7.97 -23.19
N PHE A 26 -24.27 6.72 -22.92
CA PHE A 26 -25.12 5.92 -23.82
C PHE A 26 -26.56 5.75 -23.32
N ASP A 27 -26.97 6.50 -22.30
CA ASP A 27 -28.31 6.43 -21.68
C ASP A 27 -28.73 5.02 -21.23
N ARG A 28 -27.80 4.31 -20.56
CA ARG A 28 -27.97 2.94 -20.07
C ARG A 28 -28.02 2.83 -18.55
N MET A 29 -28.38 3.92 -17.86
CA MET A 29 -28.39 3.96 -16.40
C MET A 29 -29.37 2.97 -15.77
N ILE A 30 -30.47 2.63 -16.45
CA ILE A 30 -31.42 1.61 -15.97
C ILE A 30 -30.73 0.25 -15.87
N SER A 31 -30.07 -0.19 -16.94
CA SER A 31 -29.35 -1.47 -16.96
C SER A 31 -28.18 -1.50 -15.98
N PHE A 32 -27.49 -0.37 -15.80
CA PHE A 32 -26.45 -0.23 -14.79
C PHE A 32 -27.01 -0.46 -13.38
N ARG A 33 -28.11 0.23 -13.02
CA ARG A 33 -28.75 0.09 -11.71
C ARG A 33 -29.28 -1.32 -11.49
N ASP A 34 -29.94 -1.92 -12.47
CA ASP A 34 -30.41 -3.32 -12.36
C ASP A 34 -29.28 -4.29 -12.07
N ARG A 35 -28.12 -4.11 -12.72
CA ARG A 35 -26.96 -4.97 -12.51
C ARG A 35 -26.41 -4.87 -11.09
N PHE A 36 -26.35 -3.67 -10.50
CA PHE A 36 -25.72 -3.47 -9.18
C PHE A 36 -26.72 -3.48 -8.01
N HIS A 37 -27.99 -3.13 -8.22
CA HIS A 37 -29.00 -3.03 -7.15
C HIS A 37 -29.70 -4.35 -6.86
N THR A 38 -29.56 -5.35 -7.73
CA THR A 38 -30.23 -6.65 -7.58
C THR A 38 -29.32 -7.74 -7.00
N VAL A 39 -28.04 -7.46 -6.76
CA VAL A 39 -27.10 -8.48 -6.25
C VAL A 39 -27.37 -8.82 -4.79
N ASP A 40 -27.01 -10.02 -4.38
CA ASP A 40 -27.05 -10.44 -2.97
C ASP A 40 -25.78 -10.08 -2.22
N VAL A 41 -24.64 -10.06 -2.93
CA VAL A 41 -23.34 -9.57 -2.45
C VAL A 41 -22.73 -8.62 -3.48
N LEU A 42 -22.37 -7.42 -3.03
CA LEU A 42 -21.52 -6.49 -3.76
C LEU A 42 -20.13 -6.45 -3.12
N LEU A 43 -19.10 -6.79 -3.88
CA LEU A 43 -17.69 -6.64 -3.53
C LEU A 43 -17.11 -5.47 -4.32
N VAL A 44 -16.63 -4.45 -3.62
CA VAL A 44 -15.97 -3.29 -4.25
C VAL A 44 -14.52 -3.20 -3.81
N ASP A 45 -13.63 -3.26 -4.78
CA ASP A 45 -12.19 -3.17 -4.55
C ASP A 45 -11.70 -1.72 -4.68
N ASP A 46 -10.77 -1.32 -3.82
CA ASP A 46 -10.07 -0.04 -3.85
C ASP A 46 -10.99 1.20 -3.88
N ILE A 47 -11.93 1.28 -2.95
CA ILE A 47 -12.97 2.33 -2.92
C ILE A 47 -12.41 3.75 -2.92
N GLN A 48 -11.19 3.97 -2.42
CA GLN A 48 -10.52 5.27 -2.42
C GLN A 48 -10.45 5.92 -3.81
N PHE A 49 -10.50 5.15 -4.90
CA PHE A 49 -10.45 5.68 -6.27
C PHE A 49 -11.75 6.30 -6.77
N ILE A 50 -12.87 6.22 -6.04
CA ILE A 50 -14.07 7.01 -6.40
C ILE A 50 -14.00 8.45 -5.90
N ALA A 51 -13.11 8.75 -4.94
CA ALA A 51 -13.05 10.05 -4.31
C ALA A 51 -12.70 11.18 -5.29
N GLY A 52 -13.42 12.31 -5.18
CA GLY A 52 -13.33 13.43 -6.10
C GLY A 52 -14.06 13.23 -7.43
N LYS A 53 -14.78 12.11 -7.62
CA LYS A 53 -15.55 11.82 -8.83
C LYS A 53 -17.05 11.92 -8.53
N GLU A 54 -17.54 13.14 -8.37
CA GLU A 54 -18.90 13.46 -7.90
C GLU A 54 -20.01 12.55 -8.46
N ARG A 55 -20.10 12.39 -9.79
CA ARG A 55 -21.11 11.52 -10.43
C ARG A 55 -20.99 10.05 -10.04
N THR A 56 -19.76 9.57 -9.86
CA THR A 56 -19.50 8.18 -9.45
C THR A 56 -19.81 7.99 -7.98
N GLU A 57 -19.46 8.96 -7.13
CA GLU A 57 -19.80 8.96 -5.70
C GLU A 57 -21.32 8.97 -5.49
N GLU A 58 -22.04 9.79 -6.25
CA GLU A 58 -23.50 9.85 -6.24
C GLU A 58 -24.15 8.51 -6.61
N GLU A 59 -23.77 7.91 -7.75
CA GLU A 59 -24.33 6.63 -8.17
C GLU A 59 -23.91 5.47 -7.25
N PHE A 60 -22.71 5.53 -6.67
CA PHE A 60 -22.28 4.57 -5.66
C PHE A 60 -23.10 4.71 -4.38
N PHE A 61 -23.38 5.94 -3.92
CA PHE A 61 -24.24 6.19 -2.77
C PHE A 61 -25.65 5.63 -2.98
N HIS A 62 -26.24 5.81 -4.16
CA HIS A 62 -27.55 5.20 -4.48
C HIS A 62 -27.50 3.68 -4.50
N THR A 63 -26.44 3.10 -5.08
CA THR A 63 -26.21 1.64 -5.08
C THR A 63 -26.08 1.08 -3.68
N PHE A 64 -25.30 1.75 -2.82
CA PHE A 64 -25.15 1.37 -1.42
C PHE A 64 -26.49 1.37 -0.70
N ASN A 65 -27.28 2.44 -0.81
CA ASN A 65 -28.58 2.54 -0.14
C ASN A 65 -29.54 1.45 -0.60
N ALA A 66 -29.68 1.26 -1.92
CA ALA A 66 -30.60 0.25 -2.48
C ALA A 66 -30.30 -1.16 -1.95
N LEU A 67 -29.01 -1.52 -1.86
CA LEU A 67 -28.58 -2.81 -1.34
C LEU A 67 -28.72 -2.89 0.19
N TYR A 68 -28.36 -1.83 0.91
CA TYR A 68 -28.45 -1.78 2.36
C TYR A 68 -29.90 -1.90 2.87
N GLU A 69 -30.83 -1.17 2.26
CA GLU A 69 -32.27 -1.22 2.58
C GLU A 69 -32.87 -2.61 2.33
N GLN A 70 -32.36 -3.32 1.31
CA GLN A 70 -32.72 -4.70 1.00
C GLN A 70 -31.96 -5.74 1.84
N GLN A 71 -31.18 -5.31 2.85
CA GLN A 71 -30.35 -6.16 3.70
C GLN A 71 -29.38 -7.06 2.92
N LYS A 72 -28.85 -6.55 1.79
CA LYS A 72 -27.85 -7.24 0.99
C LYS A 72 -26.46 -7.01 1.58
N GLN A 73 -25.54 -7.93 1.30
CA GLN A 73 -24.17 -7.82 1.81
C GLN A 73 -23.36 -6.89 0.91
N ILE A 74 -22.67 -5.93 1.53
CA ILE A 74 -21.70 -5.06 0.86
C ILE A 74 -20.35 -5.31 1.53
N VAL A 75 -19.31 -5.52 0.74
CA VAL A 75 -17.92 -5.63 1.21
C VAL A 75 -17.08 -4.67 0.40
N ILE A 76 -16.27 -3.88 1.08
CA ILE A 76 -15.47 -2.82 0.49
C ILE A 76 -14.04 -2.99 0.98
N SER A 77 -13.07 -2.92 0.07
CA SER A 77 -11.66 -2.80 0.42
C SER A 77 -11.18 -1.36 0.27
N SER A 78 -10.18 -0.98 1.07
CA SER A 78 -9.48 0.30 0.92
C SER A 78 -8.06 0.23 1.44
N ASP A 79 -7.18 1.02 0.83
CA ASP A 79 -5.79 1.21 1.28
C ASP A 79 -5.67 2.05 2.55
N CYS A 80 -6.71 2.82 2.89
CA CYS A 80 -6.73 3.67 4.08
C CYS A 80 -8.07 3.60 4.81
N LEU A 81 -8.10 4.10 6.05
CA LEU A 81 -9.34 4.17 6.81
C LEU A 81 -10.33 5.15 6.14
N PRO A 82 -11.65 4.95 6.31
CA PRO A 82 -12.65 5.84 5.72
C PRO A 82 -12.39 7.33 5.96
N LYS A 83 -12.01 7.71 7.19
CA LYS A 83 -11.63 9.09 7.57
C LYS A 83 -10.42 9.67 6.83
N ASP A 84 -9.54 8.82 6.33
CA ASP A 84 -8.29 9.19 5.65
C ASP A 84 -8.45 9.21 4.12
N ILE A 85 -9.62 8.82 3.59
CA ILE A 85 -9.95 9.00 2.18
C ILE A 85 -10.21 10.50 1.96
N ASN A 86 -9.28 11.15 1.26
CA ASN A 86 -9.38 12.57 0.93
C ASN A 86 -10.43 12.79 -0.15
N SER A 87 -11.19 13.89 -0.05
CA SER A 87 -12.17 14.31 -1.07
C SER A 87 -13.34 13.35 -1.33
N ILE A 88 -13.55 12.34 -0.48
CA ILE A 88 -14.80 11.56 -0.48
C ILE A 88 -15.90 12.37 0.23
N GLU A 89 -17.11 12.31 -0.30
CA GLU A 89 -18.28 12.93 0.31
C GLU A 89 -18.54 12.42 1.74
N GLU A 90 -18.89 13.34 2.63
CA GLU A 90 -19.10 13.04 4.06
C GLU A 90 -20.18 11.98 4.28
N ARG A 91 -21.24 11.98 3.46
CA ARG A 91 -22.29 10.97 3.53
C ARG A 91 -21.78 9.56 3.21
N LEU A 92 -20.83 9.40 2.30
CA LEU A 92 -20.24 8.09 2.02
C LEU A 92 -19.30 7.67 3.15
N ARG A 93 -18.50 8.62 3.66
CA ARG A 93 -17.62 8.40 4.81
C ARG A 93 -18.40 7.86 6.00
N SER A 94 -19.51 8.50 6.39
CA SER A 94 -20.35 8.02 7.50
C SER A 94 -20.89 6.60 7.29
N ARG A 95 -21.20 6.22 6.05
CA ARG A 95 -21.69 4.87 5.72
C ARG A 95 -20.62 3.81 5.83
N PHE A 96 -19.39 4.14 5.45
CA PHE A 96 -18.25 3.25 5.63
C PHE A 96 -17.93 3.06 7.13
N GLU A 97 -18.08 4.11 7.94
CA GLU A 97 -17.79 4.07 9.38
C GLU A 97 -18.84 3.34 10.22
N TRP A 98 -20.11 3.29 9.79
CA TRP A 98 -21.15 2.52 10.47
C TRP A 98 -21.06 1.01 10.25
N GLY A 99 -20.25 0.56 9.28
CA GLY A 99 -20.00 -0.86 9.04
C GLY A 99 -18.97 -1.48 9.99
N LEU A 100 -18.71 -2.77 9.81
CA LEU A 100 -17.56 -3.42 10.43
C LEU A 100 -16.29 -3.03 9.67
N ILE A 101 -15.38 -2.33 10.34
CA ILE A 101 -14.04 -2.06 9.82
C ILE A 101 -13.10 -3.15 10.34
N ALA A 102 -12.59 -3.97 9.42
CA ALA A 102 -11.57 -4.98 9.72
C ALA A 102 -10.24 -4.54 9.12
N ASP A 103 -9.26 -4.33 9.98
CA ASP A 103 -7.92 -3.91 9.59
C ASP A 103 -7.05 -5.13 9.22
N ILE A 104 -6.39 -5.08 8.06
CA ILE A 104 -5.53 -6.16 7.56
C ILE A 104 -4.08 -5.74 7.76
N GLN A 105 -3.45 -6.32 8.78
CA GLN A 105 -2.05 -6.08 9.08
C GLN A 105 -1.12 -6.94 8.21
N PRO A 106 0.12 -6.47 7.95
CA PRO A 106 1.13 -7.31 7.33
C PRO A 106 1.34 -8.62 8.09
N PRO A 107 1.52 -9.76 7.40
CA PRO A 107 1.68 -11.04 8.07
C PRO A 107 3.00 -11.11 8.83
N ASP A 108 2.96 -11.74 10.00
CA ASP A 108 4.16 -12.12 10.75
C ASP A 108 4.91 -13.28 10.08
N LEU A 109 6.06 -13.66 10.64
CA LEU A 109 6.90 -14.70 10.05
C LEU A 109 6.17 -16.04 9.93
N GLU A 110 5.43 -16.43 10.96
CA GLU A 110 4.68 -17.69 10.99
C GLU A 110 3.58 -17.70 9.92
N THR A 111 2.82 -16.61 9.82
CA THR A 111 1.78 -16.44 8.79
C THR A 111 2.39 -16.43 7.40
N LYS A 112 3.56 -15.80 7.19
CA LYS A 112 4.26 -15.85 5.89
C LYS A 112 4.64 -17.27 5.49
N ILE A 113 5.19 -18.06 6.42
CA ILE A 113 5.52 -19.48 6.17
C ILE A 113 4.25 -20.26 5.83
N ALA A 114 3.17 -20.06 6.58
CA ALA A 114 1.89 -20.70 6.32
C ALA A 114 1.31 -20.33 4.93
N ILE A 115 1.41 -19.06 4.52
CA ILE A 115 1.01 -18.60 3.18
C ILE A 115 1.82 -19.32 2.10
N LEU A 116 3.15 -19.38 2.25
CA LEU A 116 4.04 -20.05 1.31
C LEU A 116 3.72 -21.54 1.20
N GLN A 117 3.58 -22.23 2.33
CA GLN A 117 3.25 -23.66 2.37
C GLN A 117 1.89 -23.92 1.74
N LYS A 118 0.86 -23.15 2.11
CA LYS A 118 -0.49 -23.28 1.53
C LYS A 118 -0.51 -23.07 0.03
N LYS A 119 0.27 -22.10 -0.47
CA LYS A 119 0.37 -21.82 -1.90
C LYS A 119 1.08 -22.96 -2.64
N ALA A 120 2.20 -23.44 -2.10
CA ALA A 120 2.93 -24.57 -2.63
C ALA A 120 2.06 -25.84 -2.68
N GLU A 121 1.30 -26.14 -1.61
CA GLU A 121 0.33 -27.24 -1.57
C GLU A 121 -0.73 -27.13 -2.69
N ASN A 122 -1.32 -25.94 -2.86
CA ASN A 122 -2.34 -25.72 -3.90
C ASN A 122 -1.78 -25.94 -5.31
N ASP A 123 -0.52 -25.57 -5.52
CA ASP A 123 0.20 -25.74 -6.79
C ASP A 123 0.87 -27.13 -6.90
N ARG A 124 0.62 -28.04 -5.93
CA ARG A 124 1.20 -29.40 -5.84
C ARG A 124 2.72 -29.42 -5.86
N PHE A 125 3.32 -28.38 -5.31
CA PHE A 125 4.75 -28.18 -5.20
C PHE A 125 5.21 -28.54 -3.79
N SER A 126 6.19 -29.44 -3.67
CA SER A 126 6.79 -29.78 -2.38
C SER A 126 7.81 -28.71 -2.00
N LEU A 127 7.43 -27.80 -1.10
CA LEU A 127 8.30 -26.75 -0.58
C LEU A 127 8.93 -27.18 0.75
N PRO A 128 10.27 -27.36 0.82
CA PRO A 128 10.95 -27.63 2.08
C PRO A 128 10.76 -26.49 3.10
N ASP A 129 10.61 -26.83 4.38
CA ASP A 129 10.36 -25.86 5.46
C ASP A 129 11.49 -24.83 5.62
N ASP A 130 12.74 -25.28 5.48
CA ASP A 130 13.93 -24.42 5.54
C ASP A 130 13.95 -23.38 4.40
N VAL A 131 13.48 -23.77 3.21
CA VAL A 131 13.31 -22.88 2.07
C VAL A 131 12.16 -21.90 2.32
N ALA A 132 11.02 -22.36 2.83
CA ALA A 132 9.90 -21.50 3.18
C ALA A 132 10.29 -20.44 4.21
N GLU A 133 10.99 -20.85 5.28
CA GLU A 133 11.51 -19.96 6.31
C GLU A 133 12.52 -18.96 5.73
N TYR A 134 13.43 -19.42 4.87
CA TYR A 134 14.40 -18.53 4.20
C TYR A 134 13.70 -17.43 3.40
N ILE A 135 12.71 -17.78 2.57
CA ILE A 135 11.95 -16.81 1.76
C ILE A 135 11.20 -15.84 2.68
N ALA A 136 10.52 -16.36 3.71
CA ALA A 136 9.72 -15.56 4.63
C ALA A 136 10.56 -14.54 5.43
N ARG A 137 11.80 -14.90 5.80
CA ARG A 137 12.74 -14.00 6.47
C ARG A 137 13.36 -12.99 5.52
N ALA A 138 13.68 -13.40 4.30
CA ALA A 138 14.30 -12.53 3.30
C ALA A 138 13.35 -11.44 2.80
N ILE A 139 12.07 -11.76 2.65
CA ILE A 139 11.07 -10.85 2.07
C ILE A 139 10.33 -10.10 3.17
N LYS A 140 10.75 -8.85 3.38
CA LYS A 140 10.19 -7.96 4.42
C LYS A 140 9.01 -7.11 3.97
N SER A 141 8.70 -7.11 2.68
CA SER A 141 7.73 -6.21 2.04
C SER A 141 6.27 -6.69 2.21
N ASN A 142 5.70 -7.33 1.19
CA ASN A 142 4.28 -7.71 1.12
C ASN A 142 4.09 -9.13 0.59
N VAL A 143 2.86 -9.65 0.73
CA VAL A 143 2.50 -11.03 0.32
C VAL A 143 2.71 -11.27 -1.17
N ARG A 144 2.53 -10.26 -2.05
CA ARG A 144 2.75 -10.43 -3.49
C ARG A 144 4.21 -10.73 -3.81
N GLU A 145 5.15 -10.05 -3.16
CA GLU A 145 6.57 -10.34 -3.34
C GLU A 145 6.94 -11.73 -2.79
N LEU A 146 6.30 -12.15 -1.70
CA LEU A 146 6.44 -13.49 -1.11
C LEU A 146 6.01 -14.59 -2.11
N GLU A 147 4.79 -14.46 -2.65
CA GLU A 147 4.26 -15.36 -3.67
C GLU A 147 5.07 -15.30 -4.97
N GLY A 148 5.57 -14.13 -5.37
CA GLY A 148 6.40 -13.97 -6.55
C GLY A 148 7.74 -14.71 -6.45
N ALA A 149 8.36 -14.73 -5.27
CA ALA A 149 9.56 -15.50 -5.01
C ALA A 149 9.31 -17.01 -5.07
N LEU A 150 8.21 -17.48 -4.48
CA LEU A 150 7.79 -18.88 -4.58
C LEU A 150 7.53 -19.28 -6.03
N THR A 151 6.77 -18.47 -6.77
CA THR A 151 6.46 -18.70 -8.20
C THR A 151 7.74 -18.83 -9.02
N ARG A 152 8.74 -18.00 -8.76
CA ARG A 152 10.03 -18.08 -9.46
C ARG A 152 10.79 -19.37 -9.13
N LEU A 153 10.77 -19.79 -7.87
CA LEU A 153 11.37 -21.06 -7.46
C LEU A 153 10.69 -22.25 -8.11
N MET A 154 9.36 -22.27 -8.14
CA MET A 154 8.58 -23.30 -8.82
C MET A 154 8.87 -23.33 -10.32
N ALA A 155 8.93 -22.17 -10.97
CA ALA A 155 9.30 -22.07 -12.38
C ALA A 155 10.71 -22.60 -12.65
N TYR A 156 11.69 -22.25 -11.80
CA TYR A 156 13.06 -22.78 -11.92
C TYR A 156 13.11 -24.30 -11.76
N ALA A 157 12.43 -24.85 -10.74
CA ALA A 157 12.34 -26.29 -10.51
C ALA A 157 11.72 -27.00 -11.72
N SER A 158 10.62 -26.46 -12.26
CA SER A 158 9.93 -27.02 -13.41
C SER A 158 10.77 -27.00 -14.69
N LEU A 159 11.59 -25.95 -14.90
CA LEU A 159 12.43 -25.83 -16.10
C LEU A 159 13.70 -26.67 -16.04
N THR A 160 14.25 -26.88 -14.85
CA THR A 160 15.52 -27.59 -14.66
C THR A 160 15.36 -29.05 -14.24
N GLY A 161 14.15 -29.44 -13.78
CA GLY A 161 13.90 -30.74 -13.16
C GLY A 161 14.59 -30.92 -11.81
N ALA A 162 15.21 -29.85 -11.26
CA ALA A 162 15.96 -29.93 -10.02
C ALA A 162 15.04 -29.92 -8.81
N THR A 163 15.40 -30.71 -7.80
CA THR A 163 14.78 -30.63 -6.47
C THR A 163 15.19 -29.32 -5.80
N ILE A 164 14.22 -28.57 -5.27
CA ILE A 164 14.52 -27.33 -4.56
C ILE A 164 15.17 -27.64 -3.21
N SER A 165 16.30 -27.00 -2.98
CA SER A 165 17.04 -26.97 -1.71
C SER A 165 17.28 -25.53 -1.28
N LEU A 166 17.71 -25.31 -0.04
CA LEU A 166 18.10 -23.98 0.44
C LEU A 166 19.17 -23.32 -0.44
N GLY A 167 20.17 -24.09 -0.90
CA GLY A 167 21.21 -23.58 -1.80
C GLY A 167 20.65 -23.10 -3.14
N THR A 168 19.74 -23.88 -3.74
CA THR A 168 19.04 -23.51 -4.97
C THR A 168 18.20 -22.25 -4.76
N ALA A 169 17.48 -22.16 -3.64
CA ALA A 169 16.67 -20.99 -3.30
C ALA A 169 17.52 -19.71 -3.16
N GLN A 170 18.66 -19.80 -2.46
CA GLN A 170 19.61 -18.70 -2.33
C GLN A 170 20.13 -18.24 -3.70
N GLN A 171 20.49 -19.17 -4.58
CA GLN A 171 20.98 -18.86 -5.92
C GLN A 171 19.92 -18.16 -6.77
N VAL A 172 18.69 -18.71 -6.84
CA VAL A 172 17.60 -18.21 -7.68
C VAL A 172 17.09 -16.85 -7.21
N LEU A 173 17.03 -16.65 -5.88
CA LEU A 173 16.47 -15.44 -5.27
C LEU A 173 17.51 -14.35 -4.98
N ARG A 174 18.81 -14.63 -5.15
CA ARG A 174 19.92 -13.71 -4.83
C ARG A 174 19.69 -12.29 -5.32
N ASN A 175 19.33 -12.13 -6.60
CA ASN A 175 19.18 -10.81 -7.22
C ASN A 175 17.95 -10.05 -6.69
N ILE A 176 16.87 -10.76 -6.35
CA ILE A 176 15.66 -10.14 -5.77
C ILE A 176 15.99 -9.62 -4.37
N ILE A 177 16.58 -10.49 -3.55
CA ILE A 177 16.89 -10.18 -2.16
C ILE A 177 17.96 -9.08 -2.09
N ALA A 178 18.97 -9.14 -2.95
CA ALA A 178 19.99 -8.09 -3.06
C ALA A 178 19.39 -6.75 -3.51
N SER A 179 18.42 -6.75 -4.43
CA SER A 179 17.74 -5.52 -4.85
C SER A 179 16.89 -4.91 -3.74
N GLN A 180 16.24 -5.74 -2.90
CA GLN A 180 15.50 -5.27 -1.72
C GLN A 180 16.43 -4.72 -0.64
N ALA A 181 17.56 -5.37 -0.37
CA ALA A 181 18.56 -4.89 0.59
C ALA A 181 19.21 -3.57 0.16
N LYS A 182 19.25 -3.29 -1.14
CA LYS A 182 19.70 -2.02 -1.72
C LYS A 182 18.60 -0.94 -1.79
N ARG A 183 17.34 -1.24 -1.48
CA ARG A 183 16.31 -0.19 -1.45
C ARG A 183 16.60 0.76 -0.31
N VAL A 184 16.66 2.05 -0.62
CA VAL A 184 16.78 3.11 0.38
C VAL A 184 15.55 3.05 1.29
N THR A 185 15.76 2.80 2.58
CA THR A 185 14.68 2.73 3.57
C THR A 185 14.55 4.05 4.35
N ILE A 186 13.37 4.30 4.92
CA ILE A 186 13.13 5.47 5.77
C ILE A 186 14.11 5.49 6.95
N ASP A 187 14.34 4.34 7.58
CA ASP A 187 15.27 4.21 8.70
C ASP A 187 16.71 4.53 8.29
N LEU A 188 17.17 4.05 7.13
CA LEU A 188 18.50 4.37 6.61
C LEU A 188 18.66 5.88 6.36
N ILE A 189 17.63 6.52 5.82
CA ILE A 189 17.62 7.98 5.61
C ILE A 189 17.64 8.72 6.94
N GLN A 190 16.81 8.32 7.91
CA GLN A 190 16.79 8.91 9.25
C GLN A 190 18.17 8.83 9.91
N LYS A 191 18.80 7.66 9.85
CA LYS A 191 20.15 7.44 10.34
C LYS A 191 21.15 8.39 9.68
N ARG A 192 21.27 8.36 8.35
CA ARG A 192 22.26 9.19 7.63
C ARG A 192 22.05 10.68 7.79
N VAL A 193 20.80 11.15 7.81
CA VAL A 193 20.50 12.57 8.05
C VAL A 193 20.82 12.94 9.50
N SER A 194 20.49 12.08 10.48
CA SER A 194 20.82 12.33 11.88
C SER A 194 22.34 12.41 12.12
N GLU A 195 23.12 11.49 11.53
CA GLU A 195 24.59 11.50 11.57
C GLU A 195 25.17 12.79 10.98
N HIS A 196 24.64 13.24 9.83
CA HIS A 196 25.12 14.47 9.19
C HIS A 196 24.87 15.73 10.02
N PHE A 197 23.73 15.81 10.71
CA PHE A 197 23.36 16.96 11.54
C PHE A 197 23.75 16.81 13.02
N ASN A 198 24.53 15.78 13.38
CA ASN A 198 24.92 15.46 14.76
C ASN A 198 23.72 15.33 15.72
N LEU A 199 22.67 14.64 15.27
CA LEU A 199 21.49 14.30 16.05
C LEU A 199 21.42 12.79 16.30
N ARG A 200 20.66 12.38 17.32
CA ARG A 200 20.25 10.98 17.42
C ARG A 200 19.02 10.76 16.55
N GLU A 201 18.86 9.56 15.99
CA GLU A 201 17.69 9.20 15.18
C GLU A 201 16.36 9.49 15.90
N GLN A 202 16.34 9.29 17.22
CA GLN A 202 15.18 9.55 18.08
C GLN A 202 14.77 11.03 18.09
N ASP A 203 15.74 11.96 17.98
CA ASP A 203 15.49 13.40 18.00
C ASP A 203 14.68 13.83 16.76
N LEU A 204 14.80 13.11 15.63
CA LEU A 204 13.97 13.30 14.44
C LEU A 204 12.49 12.93 14.66
N LYS A 205 12.17 12.16 15.71
CA LYS A 205 10.80 11.74 16.04
C LYS A 205 10.17 12.59 17.16
N VAL A 206 10.97 13.36 17.91
CA VAL A 206 10.49 14.18 19.04
C VAL A 206 9.62 15.36 18.58
N ARG A 207 8.55 15.69 19.30
CA ARG A 207 7.80 16.94 19.08
C ARG A 207 8.62 18.15 19.55
N SER A 208 9.51 18.63 18.68
CA SER A 208 10.25 19.87 18.87
C SER A 208 10.22 20.73 17.60
N ASN A 209 10.06 22.04 17.80
CA ASN A 209 10.06 23.07 16.76
C ASN A 209 11.39 23.84 16.70
N THR A 210 12.36 23.51 17.57
CA THR A 210 13.69 24.12 17.55
C THR A 210 14.34 23.89 16.19
N ARG A 211 14.90 24.94 15.59
CA ARG A 211 15.50 24.89 14.24
C ARG A 211 16.52 23.75 14.10
N ALA A 212 17.33 23.51 15.13
CA ALA A 212 18.33 22.44 15.17
C ALA A 212 17.76 21.02 14.99
N ILE A 213 16.47 20.81 15.30
CA ILE A 213 15.79 19.51 15.15
C ILE A 213 14.81 19.55 13.98
N ALA A 214 14.04 20.63 13.86
CA ALA A 214 13.01 20.78 12.85
C ALA A 214 13.60 20.80 11.44
N PHE A 215 14.74 21.47 11.22
CA PHE A 215 15.35 21.57 9.90
C PHE A 215 15.91 20.21 9.41
N PRO A 216 16.74 19.47 10.18
CA PRO A 216 17.17 18.13 9.79
C PRO A 216 16.00 17.17 9.54
N ARG A 217 14.92 17.27 10.32
CA ARG A 217 13.70 16.49 10.09
C ARG A 217 13.04 16.82 8.75
N GLN A 218 12.92 18.11 8.41
CA GLN A 218 12.37 18.56 7.13
C GLN A 218 13.20 18.01 5.96
N VAL A 219 14.54 18.06 6.08
CA VAL A 219 15.46 17.48 5.10
C VAL A 219 15.26 15.97 4.98
N ALA A 220 15.15 15.24 6.10
CA ALA A 220 14.90 13.80 6.08
C ALA A 220 13.57 13.44 5.40
N MET A 221 12.48 14.15 5.73
CA MET A 221 11.17 13.96 5.07
C MET A 221 11.24 14.19 3.57
N TYR A 222 11.96 15.24 3.14
CA TYR A 222 12.19 15.52 1.74
C TYR A 222 12.94 14.38 1.04
N ILE A 223 14.07 13.93 1.59
CA ILE A 223 14.87 12.84 1.01
C ILE A 223 14.07 11.54 0.94
N VAL A 224 13.30 11.22 1.98
CA VAL A 224 12.38 10.06 1.98
C VAL A 224 11.40 10.15 0.81
N LYS A 225 10.82 11.34 0.58
CA LYS A 225 9.89 11.52 -0.54
C LYS A 225 10.55 11.35 -1.90
N GLN A 226 11.84 11.69 -2.04
CA GLN A 226 12.57 11.59 -3.30
C GLN A 226 13.11 10.17 -3.59
N LEU A 227 13.58 9.47 -2.56
CA LEU A 227 14.31 8.21 -2.73
C LEU A 227 13.49 6.95 -2.41
N THR A 228 12.27 7.10 -1.92
CA THR A 228 11.40 5.97 -1.54
C THR A 228 10.00 6.13 -2.12
N THR A 229 9.21 5.05 -2.12
CA THR A 229 7.80 5.07 -2.54
C THR A 229 6.84 5.42 -1.40
N ALA A 230 7.33 5.91 -0.26
CA ALA A 230 6.53 6.16 0.93
C ALA A 230 5.47 7.26 0.71
N SER A 231 4.26 7.01 1.22
CA SER A 231 3.16 7.98 1.16
C SER A 231 3.33 9.10 2.19
N LEU A 232 2.70 10.27 1.99
CA LEU A 232 2.79 11.38 2.96
C LEU A 232 2.32 10.99 4.38
N PRO A 233 1.22 10.22 4.55
CA PRO A 233 0.83 9.72 5.87
C PRO A 233 1.86 8.77 6.49
N GLU A 234 2.45 7.87 5.70
CA GLU A 234 3.47 6.93 6.15
C GLU A 234 4.74 7.65 6.62
N ILE A 235 5.22 8.64 5.86
CA ILE A 235 6.31 9.52 6.25
C ILE A 235 5.97 10.18 7.59
N GLY A 236 4.77 10.77 7.70
CA GLY A 236 4.32 11.42 8.93
C GLY A 236 4.37 10.51 10.15
N ARG A 237 3.91 9.26 10.01
CA ARG A 237 3.96 8.22 11.05
C ARG A 237 5.40 7.96 11.50
N GLN A 238 6.34 7.81 10.56
CA GLN A 238 7.75 7.51 10.85
C GLN A 238 8.54 8.66 11.49
N PHE A 239 8.03 9.89 11.42
CA PHE A 239 8.65 11.07 12.04
C PHE A 239 7.87 11.59 13.26
N GLY A 240 7.34 10.67 14.07
CA GLY A 240 6.69 11.00 15.35
C GLY A 240 5.20 11.32 15.24
N GLY A 241 4.50 10.65 14.32
CA GLY A 241 3.04 10.81 14.15
C GLY A 241 2.63 12.19 13.64
N LYS A 242 3.42 12.77 12.71
CA LYS A 242 3.11 14.05 12.08
C LYS A 242 1.97 13.90 11.07
N HIS A 243 1.12 14.91 10.98
CA HIS A 243 0.04 14.93 10.01
C HIS A 243 0.59 15.06 8.58
N HIS A 244 -0.07 14.46 7.59
CA HIS A 244 0.40 14.44 6.20
C HIS A 244 0.57 15.86 5.61
N THR A 245 -0.25 16.83 6.04
CA THR A 245 -0.13 18.26 5.66
C THR A 245 1.17 18.89 6.18
N THR A 246 1.63 18.51 7.37
CA THR A 246 2.92 18.97 7.92
C THR A 246 4.09 18.41 7.12
N VAL A 247 3.97 17.15 6.69
CA VAL A 247 4.97 16.51 5.84
C VAL A 247 5.04 17.23 4.49
N LEU A 248 3.89 17.48 3.85
CA LEU A 248 3.81 18.20 2.59
C LEU A 248 4.43 19.60 2.68
N HIS A 249 4.09 20.37 3.72
CA HIS A 249 4.68 21.69 3.95
C HIS A 249 6.20 21.61 4.13
N SER A 250 6.69 20.60 4.85
CA SER A 250 8.13 20.37 5.07
C SER A 250 8.86 20.06 3.76
N ILE A 251 8.26 19.25 2.89
CA ILE A 251 8.81 18.90 1.57
C ILE A 251 8.90 20.15 0.68
N ASN A 252 7.80 20.90 0.54
CA ASN A 252 7.74 22.09 -0.30
C ASN A 252 8.76 23.15 0.16
N LYS A 253 8.87 23.36 1.48
CA LYS A 253 9.84 24.28 2.06
C LYS A 253 11.29 23.91 1.70
N ILE A 254 11.66 22.64 1.81
CA ILE A 254 13.02 22.20 1.43
C ILE A 254 13.23 22.33 -0.08
N GLU A 255 12.21 22.05 -0.89
CA GLU A 255 12.29 22.22 -2.34
C GLU A 255 12.53 23.67 -2.75
N GLU A 256 11.83 24.62 -2.15
CA GLU A 256 12.04 26.05 -2.36
C GLU A 256 13.45 26.48 -1.91
N LEU A 257 13.89 26.05 -0.72
CA LEU A 257 15.21 26.38 -0.20
C LEU A 257 16.34 25.84 -1.07
N ARG A 258 16.19 24.64 -1.67
CA ARG A 258 17.17 24.09 -2.63
C ARG A 258 17.33 24.95 -3.88
N ARG A 259 16.29 25.69 -4.30
CA ARG A 259 16.36 26.58 -5.48
C ARG A 259 17.11 27.87 -5.17
N SER A 260 16.96 28.40 -3.94
CA SER A 260 17.59 29.66 -3.53
C SER A 260 18.98 29.49 -2.91
N ASP A 261 19.26 28.36 -2.25
CA ASP A 261 20.49 28.12 -1.50
C ASP A 261 21.32 27.00 -2.16
N LYS A 262 22.42 27.42 -2.82
CA LYS A 262 23.31 26.51 -3.55
C LYS A 262 24.08 25.55 -2.62
N ASP A 263 24.41 25.98 -1.40
CA ASP A 263 25.18 25.17 -0.46
C ASP A 263 24.30 24.12 0.21
N LEU A 264 23.05 24.50 0.52
CA LEU A 264 22.04 23.53 0.95
C LEU A 264 21.77 22.50 -0.14
N ASN A 265 21.62 22.94 -1.40
CA ASN A 265 21.37 22.02 -2.50
C ASN A 265 22.51 21.00 -2.65
N ARG A 266 23.78 21.44 -2.59
CA ARG A 266 24.95 20.54 -2.61
C ARG A 266 24.92 19.55 -1.46
N THR A 267 24.61 20.02 -0.26
CA THR A 267 24.52 19.18 0.95
C THR A 267 23.46 18.09 0.78
N ILE A 268 22.25 18.45 0.32
CA ILE A 268 21.16 17.49 0.12
C ILE A 268 21.50 16.50 -1.01
N THR A 269 22.05 16.97 -2.14
CA THR A 269 22.49 16.08 -3.22
C THR A 269 23.52 15.07 -2.72
N ARG A 270 24.54 15.52 -1.96
CA ARG A 270 25.55 14.62 -1.39
C ARG A 270 24.95 13.58 -0.44
N LEU A 271 23.95 13.97 0.36
CA LEU A 271 23.24 13.03 1.23
C LEU A 271 22.45 12.00 0.42
N MET A 272 21.79 12.44 -0.66
CA MET A 272 21.04 11.55 -1.55
C MET A 272 21.95 10.56 -2.27
N ASP A 273 23.09 11.03 -2.80
CA ASP A 273 24.06 10.18 -3.51
C ASP A 273 24.69 9.13 -2.59
N ALA A 274 24.93 9.47 -1.32
CA ALA A 274 25.50 8.55 -0.34
C ALA A 274 24.52 7.45 0.14
N LEU A 275 23.25 7.54 -0.25
CA LEU A 275 22.19 6.59 0.08
C LEU A 275 21.90 5.60 -1.06
N GLN A 276 22.39 5.86 -2.27
CA GLN A 276 22.25 5.02 -3.47
C GLN A 276 23.48 4.13 -3.67
#